data_AF-A0A3E0PJ24-F1
#
_entry.id   AF-A0A3E0PJ24-F1
#
_cell.length_a   1.000
_cell.length_b   1.000
_cell.length_c   1.000
_cell.angle_alpha   90.00
_cell.angle_beta   90.00
_cell.angle_gamma   90.00
#
_symmetry.space_group_name_H-M   'P 1'
#
loop_
_entity.id
_entity.type
_entity.pdbx_description
1 polymer ?
#
loop_
_entity_poly.entity_id
_entity_poly.type
_entity_poly.pdbx_seq_one_letter_code
_entity_poly.pdbx_strand_id
1 'polypeptide(L)'
;MNLLTAEHCHRCGKLLSDLPQTAQVSVPVEQTFQAQQAQMSSRPPAGRISQDNETGRKTFMWYRVYCGVLLFLYIFVAFMGILLLSGFGAESQQDEMEMMITGAVYGVIGFVFAVAYGIALFLPRKPYNWVVGIVMIAIGLTSCCFLPATVPLLIFWLKPETKAYFGRES
;
A
#
# COMPACT_ATOMS: atom_id res chain seq x y z
N MET A 1 -3.83 26.04 -43.52
CA MET A 1 -3.26 25.15 -42.50
C MET A 1 -1.76 25.43 -42.45
N ASN A 2 -1.30 26.23 -41.49
CA ASN A 2 0.07 26.73 -41.44
C ASN A 2 0.94 25.77 -40.63
N LEU A 3 1.73 24.96 -41.34
CA LEU A 3 2.88 24.23 -40.77
C LEU A 3 3.97 25.27 -40.51
N LEU A 4 4.09 25.69 -39.25
CA LEU A 4 5.18 26.55 -38.79
C LEU A 4 6.50 25.77 -38.89
N THR A 5 7.23 26.02 -39.96
CA THR A 5 8.63 25.64 -40.14
C THR A 5 9.47 26.36 -39.07
N ALA A 6 9.81 25.66 -38.00
CA ALA A 6 10.59 26.13 -36.86
C ALA A 6 12.09 26.30 -37.17
N GLU A 7 12.45 26.76 -38.37
CA GLU A 7 13.85 26.85 -38.81
C GLU A 7 14.47 28.24 -38.63
N HIS A 8 13.68 29.24 -38.26
CA HIS A 8 14.13 30.62 -38.15
C HIS A 8 13.86 31.19 -36.75
N CYS A 9 14.91 31.77 -36.16
CA CYS A 9 14.81 32.56 -34.94
C CYS A 9 14.00 33.84 -35.19
N HIS A 10 12.78 33.93 -34.65
CA HIS A 10 11.90 35.09 -34.87
C HIS A 10 12.47 36.43 -34.33
N ARG A 11 13.47 36.36 -33.43
CA ARG A 11 14.11 37.54 -32.84
C ARG A 11 15.32 38.03 -33.64
N CYS A 12 15.95 37.15 -34.39
CA CYS A 12 17.27 37.40 -34.97
C CYS A 12 17.37 37.09 -36.46
N GLY A 13 16.33 36.50 -37.07
CA GLY A 13 16.22 36.26 -38.51
C GLY A 13 17.22 35.26 -39.08
N LYS A 14 18.09 34.67 -38.26
CA LYS A 14 19.08 33.68 -38.67
C LYS A 14 18.51 32.26 -38.67
N LEU A 15 19.03 31.44 -39.58
CA LEU A 15 18.78 30.00 -39.65
C LEU A 15 19.37 29.31 -38.41
N LEU A 16 18.65 28.30 -37.90
CA LEU A 16 19.07 27.54 -36.72
C LEU A 16 20.44 26.85 -36.90
N SER A 17 20.82 26.55 -38.15
CA SER A 17 22.09 25.93 -38.53
C SER A 17 23.30 26.87 -38.39
N ASP A 18 23.09 28.19 -38.36
CA ASP A 18 24.15 29.20 -38.22
C ASP A 18 24.43 29.58 -36.75
N LEU A 19 23.70 29.01 -35.79
CA LEU A 19 23.99 29.24 -34.37
C LEU A 19 25.16 28.36 -33.92
N PRO A 20 26.10 28.91 -33.13
CA PRO A 20 27.16 28.12 -32.53
C PRO A 20 26.54 27.04 -31.62
N GLN A 21 26.90 25.77 -31.84
CA GLN A 21 26.37 24.62 -31.08
C GLN A 21 26.62 24.71 -29.57
N THR A 22 27.53 25.58 -29.14
CA THR A 22 27.85 25.84 -27.73
C THR A 22 27.72 27.33 -27.43
N ALA A 23 26.50 27.79 -27.22
CA ALA A 23 26.28 29.07 -26.56
C ALA A 23 26.54 28.90 -25.06
N GLN A 24 27.72 29.31 -24.60
CA GLN A 24 27.96 29.44 -23.16
C GLN A 24 27.21 30.68 -22.67
N VAL A 25 25.95 30.48 -22.29
CA VAL A 25 25.21 31.49 -21.55
C VAL A 25 25.86 31.53 -20.16
N SER A 26 26.64 32.58 -19.91
CA SER A 26 27.12 32.91 -18.56
C SER A 26 25.89 33.26 -17.74
N VAL A 27 25.30 32.27 -17.08
CA VAL A 27 24.23 32.50 -16.14
C VAL A 27 24.81 33.36 -15.01
N PRO A 28 24.20 34.50 -14.67
CA PRO A 28 24.69 35.33 -13.58
C PRO A 28 24.79 34.50 -12.29
N VAL A 29 25.87 34.70 -11.53
CA VAL A 29 26.20 33.92 -10.32
C VAL A 29 25.02 33.88 -9.35
N GLU A 30 24.27 34.98 -9.24
CA GLU A 30 23.03 35.06 -8.44
C GLU A 30 21.97 34.01 -8.82
N GLN A 31 21.79 33.71 -10.12
CA GLN A 31 20.78 32.74 -10.56
C GLN A 31 21.23 31.30 -10.31
N THR A 32 22.53 31.02 -10.40
CA THR A 32 23.06 29.71 -9.99
C THR A 32 22.95 29.51 -8.49
N PHE A 33 23.17 30.58 -7.71
CA PHE A 33 22.97 30.56 -6.26
C PHE A 33 21.50 30.31 -5.87
N GLN A 34 20.55 31.01 -6.50
CA GLN A 34 19.12 30.78 -6.27
C GLN A 34 18.67 29.37 -6.66
N ALA A 35 19.17 28.83 -7.79
CA ALA A 35 18.87 27.46 -8.19
C ALA A 35 19.43 26.43 -7.20
N GLN A 36 20.66 26.63 -6.71
CA GLN A 36 21.25 25.77 -5.68
C GLN A 36 20.52 25.90 -4.34
N GLN A 37 20.09 27.10 -3.95
CA GLN A 37 19.38 27.33 -2.69
C GLN A 37 17.95 26.75 -2.75
N ALA A 38 17.29 26.81 -3.91
CA ALA A 38 16.03 26.12 -4.17
C ALA A 38 16.19 24.59 -4.15
N GLN A 39 17.31 24.07 -4.67
CA GLN A 39 17.65 22.64 -4.59
C GLN A 39 18.01 22.20 -3.16
N MET A 40 18.70 23.01 -2.36
CA MET A 40 19.00 22.69 -0.96
C MET A 40 17.77 22.79 -0.07
N SER A 41 16.86 23.72 -0.36
CA SER A 41 15.54 23.83 0.27
C SER A 41 14.66 22.61 -0.03
N SER A 42 14.75 22.07 -1.25
CA SER A 42 13.95 20.91 -1.68
C SER A 42 14.59 19.55 -1.42
N ARG A 43 15.91 19.49 -1.14
CA ARG A 43 16.56 18.24 -0.72
C ARG A 43 16.09 17.87 0.69
N PRO A 44 15.42 16.73 0.87
CA PRO A 44 15.15 16.25 2.22
C PRO A 44 16.49 16.04 2.94
N PRO A 45 16.62 16.45 4.22
CA PRO A 45 17.82 16.18 5.02
C PRO A 45 18.16 14.70 4.92
N ALA A 46 19.44 14.36 4.79
CA ALA A 46 19.91 12.99 4.56
C ALA A 46 19.40 11.97 5.62
N GLY A 47 18.94 12.44 6.79
CA GLY A 47 18.28 11.61 7.80
C GLY A 47 16.85 11.15 7.46
N ARG A 48 16.12 11.84 6.57
CA ARG A 48 14.72 11.52 6.23
C ARG A 48 14.59 10.14 5.57
N ILE A 49 15.48 9.80 4.65
CA ILE A 49 15.46 8.50 3.93
C ILE A 49 15.64 7.33 4.90
N SER A 50 16.52 7.44 5.89
CA SER A 50 16.71 6.40 6.90
C SER A 50 15.50 6.28 7.84
N GLN A 51 14.88 7.40 8.20
CA GLN A 51 13.71 7.42 9.08
C GLN A 51 12.46 6.86 8.39
N ASP A 52 12.23 7.20 7.12
CA ASP A 52 11.11 6.72 6.32
C ASP A 52 11.16 5.19 6.13
N ASN A 53 12.36 4.64 5.96
CA ASN A 53 12.60 3.21 5.89
C ASN A 53 12.27 2.48 7.20
N GLU A 54 12.57 3.11 8.35
CA GLU A 54 12.31 2.52 9.66
C GLU A 54 10.80 2.50 9.97
N THR A 55 10.09 3.59 9.68
CA THR A 55 8.63 3.66 9.85
C THR A 55 7.92 2.65 8.95
N GLY A 56 8.30 2.56 7.67
CA GLY A 56 7.74 1.57 6.74
C GLY A 56 7.93 0.12 7.22
N ARG A 57 9.10 -0.20 7.80
CA ARG A 57 9.38 -1.52 8.37
C ARG A 57 8.49 -1.82 9.58
N LYS A 58 8.31 -0.85 10.49
CA LYS A 58 7.44 -1.00 11.68
C LYS A 58 5.98 -1.21 11.27
N THR A 59 5.48 -0.41 10.32
CA THR A 59 4.11 -0.55 9.78
C THR A 59 3.90 -1.90 9.12
N PHE A 60 4.89 -2.38 8.34
CA PHE A 60 4.83 -3.70 7.72
C PHE A 60 4.83 -4.83 8.76
N MET A 61 5.61 -4.69 9.83
CA MET A 61 5.61 -5.66 10.93
C MET A 61 4.24 -5.68 11.64
N TRP A 62 3.67 -4.52 11.95
CA TRP A 62 2.32 -4.40 12.53
C TRP A 62 1.25 -5.00 11.62
N TYR A 63 1.36 -4.80 10.31
CA TYR A 63 0.47 -5.44 9.32
C TYR A 63 0.57 -6.96 9.36
N ARG A 64 1.78 -7.53 9.43
CA ARG A 64 1.95 -9.00 9.55
C ARG A 64 1.38 -9.54 10.87
N VAL A 65 1.57 -8.81 11.97
CA VAL A 65 0.95 -9.16 13.26
C VAL A 65 -0.57 -9.12 13.14
N TYR A 66 -1.13 -8.06 12.55
CA TYR A 66 -2.57 -7.94 12.30
C TYR A 66 -3.12 -9.11 11.45
N CYS A 67 -2.46 -9.44 10.34
CA CYS A 67 -2.84 -10.60 9.51
C CYS A 67 -2.70 -11.92 10.26
N GLY A 68 -1.68 -12.07 11.12
CA GLY A 68 -1.51 -13.26 11.94
C GLY A 68 -2.59 -13.42 13.01
N VAL A 69 -2.99 -12.33 13.66
CA VAL A 69 -4.08 -12.32 14.64
C VAL A 69 -5.41 -12.66 13.95
N LEU A 70 -5.70 -12.06 12.80
CA LEU A 70 -6.90 -12.39 12.02
C LEU A 70 -6.89 -13.83 11.52
N LEU A 71 -5.76 -14.31 11.01
CA LEU A 71 -5.60 -15.71 10.61
C LEU A 71 -5.94 -16.65 11.77
N PHE A 72 -5.36 -16.40 12.95
CA PHE A 72 -5.61 -17.21 14.13
C PHE A 72 -7.08 -17.19 14.55
N LEU A 73 -7.71 -16.01 14.50
CA LEU A 73 -9.14 -15.87 14.79
C LEU A 73 -10.01 -16.63 13.79
N TYR A 74 -9.74 -16.52 12.48
CA TYR A 74 -10.51 -17.23 11.46
C TYR A 74 -10.29 -18.75 11.51
N ILE A 75 -9.09 -19.21 11.86
CA ILE A 75 -8.83 -20.63 12.17
C ILE A 75 -9.66 -21.06 13.38
N PHE A 76 -9.72 -20.25 14.44
CA PHE A 76 -10.54 -20.54 15.60
C PHE A 76 -12.03 -20.61 15.27
N VAL A 77 -12.54 -19.67 14.46
CA VAL A 77 -13.93 -19.68 13.97
C VAL A 77 -14.21 -20.91 13.10
N ALA A 78 -13.30 -21.26 12.20
CA ALA A 78 -13.43 -22.46 11.37
C ALA A 78 -13.42 -23.73 12.23
N PHE A 79 -12.53 -23.81 13.22
CA PHE A 79 -12.46 -24.90 14.17
C PHE A 79 -13.75 -25.02 14.99
N MET A 80 -14.29 -23.91 15.49
CA MET A 80 -15.58 -23.89 16.18
C MET A 80 -16.71 -24.33 15.25
N GLY A 81 -16.75 -23.87 14.00
CA GLY A 81 -17.73 -24.33 13.01
C GLY A 81 -17.67 -25.85 12.76
N ILE A 82 -16.47 -26.42 12.70
CA ILE A 82 -16.26 -27.87 12.58
C ILE A 82 -16.71 -28.61 13.85
N LEU A 83 -16.45 -28.06 15.04
CA LEU A 83 -16.96 -28.64 16.30
C LEU A 83 -18.48 -28.62 16.35
N LEU A 84 -19.14 -27.55 15.90
CA LEU A 84 -20.59 -27.51 15.76
C LEU A 84 -21.09 -28.59 14.78
N LEU A 85 -20.41 -28.80 13.66
CA LEU A 85 -20.74 -29.88 12.71
C LEU A 85 -20.59 -31.28 13.30
N SER A 86 -19.73 -31.47 14.30
CA SER A 86 -19.56 -32.75 14.98
C SER A 86 -20.69 -33.08 15.98
N GLY A 87 -21.69 -32.21 16.11
CA GLY A 87 -22.83 -32.40 17.02
C GLY A 87 -22.53 -31.99 18.46
N PHE A 88 -21.45 -31.25 18.70
CA PHE A 88 -21.10 -30.76 20.04
C PHE A 88 -22.09 -29.65 20.46
N GLY A 89 -23.06 -29.99 21.31
CA GLY A 89 -24.04 -29.06 21.87
C GLY A 89 -25.47 -29.17 21.32
N ALA A 90 -25.79 -30.17 20.50
CA ALA A 90 -27.16 -30.40 20.05
C ALA A 90 -28.01 -31.05 21.16
N GLU A 91 -29.01 -30.32 21.69
CA GLU A 91 -29.96 -30.84 22.71
C GLU A 91 -31.30 -31.29 22.11
N SER A 92 -31.66 -30.86 20.90
CA SER A 92 -32.92 -31.24 20.23
C SER A 92 -32.73 -31.56 18.75
N GLN A 93 -33.60 -32.41 18.20
CA GLN A 93 -33.55 -32.85 16.79
C GLN A 93 -33.85 -31.72 15.79
N GLN A 94 -34.58 -30.69 16.22
CA GLN A 94 -34.88 -29.52 15.40
C GLN A 94 -33.69 -28.55 15.36
N ASP A 95 -32.92 -28.46 16.45
CA ASP A 95 -31.69 -27.67 16.50
C ASP A 95 -30.54 -28.31 15.69
N GLU A 96 -30.55 -29.64 15.51
CA GLU A 96 -29.49 -30.37 14.81
C GLU A 96 -29.29 -29.88 13.36
N MET A 97 -30.39 -29.62 12.64
CA MET A 97 -30.31 -29.12 11.26
C MET A 97 -29.85 -27.66 11.20
N GLU A 98 -30.33 -26.80 12.10
CA GLU A 98 -29.91 -25.39 12.17
C GLU A 98 -28.44 -25.27 12.57
N MET A 99 -27.98 -26.07 13.54
CA MET A 99 -26.58 -26.13 13.95
C MET A 99 -25.69 -26.66 12.83
N MET A 100 -26.14 -27.65 12.05
CA MET A 100 -25.37 -28.18 10.92
C MET A 100 -25.18 -27.13 9.82
N ILE A 101 -26.25 -26.43 9.43
CA ILE A 101 -26.18 -25.37 8.41
C ILE A 101 -25.30 -24.22 8.92
N THR A 102 -25.50 -23.80 10.16
CA THR A 102 -24.75 -22.70 10.79
C THR A 102 -23.27 -23.05 10.90
N GLY A 103 -22.94 -24.26 11.39
CA GLY A 103 -21.58 -24.78 11.48
C GLY A 103 -20.90 -24.89 10.12
N ALA A 104 -21.62 -25.35 9.08
CA ALA A 104 -21.11 -25.41 7.72
C ALA A 104 -20.79 -24.01 7.17
N VAL A 105 -21.70 -23.04 7.34
CA VAL A 105 -21.50 -21.67 6.87
C VAL A 105 -20.31 -21.01 7.56
N TYR A 106 -20.23 -21.08 8.90
CA TYR A 106 -19.10 -20.51 9.64
C TYR A 106 -17.78 -21.25 9.36
N GLY A 107 -17.82 -22.56 9.19
CA GLY A 107 -16.67 -23.38 8.82
C GLY A 107 -16.09 -22.99 7.47
N VAL A 108 -16.93 -22.92 6.43
CA VAL A 108 -16.51 -22.56 5.06
C VAL A 108 -16.02 -21.12 5.01
N ILE A 109 -16.77 -20.17 5.59
CA ILE A 109 -16.40 -18.75 5.61
C ILE A 109 -15.08 -18.55 6.37
N GLY A 110 -14.97 -19.11 7.58
CA GLY A 110 -13.76 -19.05 8.39
C GLY A 110 -12.55 -19.62 7.67
N PHE A 111 -12.72 -20.75 6.98
CA PHE A 111 -11.64 -21.38 6.21
C PHE A 111 -11.18 -20.52 5.03
N VAL A 112 -12.12 -19.98 4.23
CA VAL A 112 -11.78 -19.13 3.08
C VAL A 112 -11.01 -17.88 3.52
N PHE A 113 -11.46 -17.22 4.60
CA PHE A 113 -10.75 -16.07 5.15
C PHE A 113 -9.40 -16.45 5.77
N ALA A 114 -9.31 -17.58 6.47
CA ALA A 114 -8.03 -18.08 6.99
C ALA A 114 -7.01 -18.30 5.86
N VAL A 115 -7.41 -18.91 4.75
CA VAL A 115 -6.52 -19.08 3.59
C VAL A 115 -6.09 -17.73 3.01
N ALA A 116 -7.03 -16.79 2.85
CA ALA A 116 -6.73 -15.46 2.32
C ALA A 116 -5.70 -14.69 3.19
N TYR A 117 -5.89 -14.67 4.52
CA TYR A 117 -4.94 -14.04 5.44
C TYR A 117 -3.63 -14.82 5.59
N GLY A 118 -3.67 -16.14 5.44
CA GLY A 118 -2.48 -16.99 5.38
C GLY A 118 -1.60 -16.64 4.19
N ILE A 119 -2.20 -16.52 3.00
CA ILE A 119 -1.48 -16.08 1.79
C ILE A 119 -0.88 -14.69 1.99
N ALA A 120 -1.65 -13.76 2.57
CA ALA A 120 -1.18 -12.41 2.87
C ALA A 120 0.04 -12.37 3.82
N LEU A 121 0.16 -13.35 4.72
CA LEU A 121 1.29 -13.48 5.65
C LEU A 121 2.61 -13.88 4.98
N PHE A 122 2.53 -14.66 3.89
CA PHE A 122 3.69 -15.15 3.13
C PHE A 122 4.07 -14.26 1.95
N LEU A 123 3.36 -13.13 1.76
CA LEU A 123 3.53 -12.28 0.59
C LEU A 123 4.92 -11.56 0.59
N PRO A 124 5.79 -11.78 -0.41
CA PRO A 124 7.16 -11.24 -0.45
C PRO A 124 7.18 -9.75 -0.83
N ARG A 125 8.08 -8.95 -0.25
CA ARG A 125 8.18 -7.47 -0.41
C ARG A 125 8.22 -7.01 -1.89
N LYS A 126 7.05 -6.79 -2.50
CA LYS A 126 6.84 -6.34 -3.89
C LYS A 126 5.85 -5.17 -3.94
N PRO A 127 5.93 -4.27 -4.94
CA PRO A 127 5.05 -3.10 -5.06
C PRO A 127 3.56 -3.45 -5.24
N TYR A 128 3.25 -4.64 -5.75
CA TYR A 128 1.88 -5.17 -5.85
C TYR A 128 1.27 -5.46 -4.48
N ASN A 129 2.08 -5.85 -3.49
CA ASN A 129 1.59 -6.21 -2.15
C ASN A 129 1.04 -5.01 -1.39
N TRP A 130 1.44 -3.79 -1.73
CA TRP A 130 0.83 -2.60 -1.14
C TRP A 130 -0.67 -2.53 -1.46
N VAL A 131 -1.08 -2.90 -2.69
CA VAL A 131 -2.51 -2.95 -3.07
C VAL A 131 -3.19 -4.10 -2.33
N VAL A 132 -2.59 -5.28 -2.32
CA VAL A 132 -3.14 -6.45 -1.61
C VAL A 132 -3.33 -6.16 -0.13
N GLY A 133 -2.38 -5.46 0.49
CA GLY A 133 -2.48 -4.98 1.87
C GLY A 133 -3.70 -4.09 2.10
N ILE A 134 -3.93 -3.11 1.22
CA ILE A 134 -5.13 -2.25 1.29
C ILE A 134 -6.41 -3.08 1.15
N VAL A 135 -6.47 -4.00 0.20
CA VAL A 135 -7.66 -4.84 -0.01
C VAL A 135 -7.93 -5.70 1.24
N MET A 136 -6.89 -6.29 1.84
CA MET A 136 -7.06 -7.09 3.07
C MET A 136 -7.44 -6.26 4.29
N ILE A 137 -6.94 -5.03 4.38
CA ILE A 137 -7.36 -4.08 5.41
C ILE A 137 -8.83 -3.69 5.18
N ALA A 138 -9.24 -3.42 3.94
CA ALA A 138 -10.63 -3.08 3.60
C ALA A 138 -11.61 -4.23 3.87
N ILE A 139 -11.22 -5.46 3.57
CA ILE A 139 -11.97 -6.66 3.97
C ILE A 139 -12.10 -6.72 5.49
N GLY A 140 -11.02 -6.46 6.24
CA GLY A 140 -11.07 -6.42 7.70
C GLY A 140 -11.95 -5.30 8.26
N LEU A 141 -12.09 -4.17 7.57
CA LEU A 141 -12.99 -3.08 7.97
C LEU A 141 -14.47 -3.48 7.93
N THR A 142 -14.84 -4.46 7.11
CA THR A 142 -16.22 -5.00 7.10
C THR A 142 -16.58 -5.70 8.42
N SER A 143 -15.57 -6.13 9.19
CA SER A 143 -15.76 -6.67 10.53
C SER A 143 -15.67 -5.55 11.56
N CYS A 144 -16.82 -5.09 12.05
CA CYS A 144 -16.96 -3.96 12.99
C CYS A 144 -16.06 -4.08 14.24
N CYS A 145 -15.73 -5.31 14.63
CA CYS A 145 -14.95 -5.63 15.84
C CYS A 145 -13.50 -5.11 15.81
N PHE A 146 -12.92 -4.88 14.63
CA PHE A 146 -11.49 -4.52 14.50
C PHE A 146 -11.23 -3.07 14.09
N LEU A 147 -12.29 -2.27 13.86
CA LEU A 147 -12.18 -0.86 13.51
C LEU A 147 -11.14 -0.05 14.31
N PRO A 148 -11.06 -0.14 15.66
CA PRO A 148 -10.10 0.67 16.41
C PRO A 148 -8.63 0.33 16.09
N ALA A 149 -8.34 -0.92 15.69
CA ALA A 149 -7.00 -1.32 15.28
C ALA A 149 -6.76 -1.07 13.78
N THR A 150 -7.80 -1.24 12.96
CA THR A 150 -7.71 -1.16 11.50
C THR A 150 -7.59 0.28 11.01
N VAL A 151 -8.24 1.25 11.68
CA VAL A 151 -8.20 2.68 11.29
C VAL A 151 -6.78 3.27 11.40
N PRO A 152 -6.05 3.15 12.53
CA PRO A 152 -4.66 3.63 12.61
C PRO A 152 -3.76 2.93 11.58
N LEU A 153 -3.92 1.62 11.42
CA LEU A 153 -3.12 0.84 10.48
C LEU A 153 -3.31 1.33 9.03
N LEU A 154 -4.55 1.61 8.63
CA LEU A 154 -4.87 2.16 7.31
C LEU A 154 -4.25 3.55 7.11
N ILE A 155 -4.33 4.42 8.12
CA ILE A 155 -3.75 5.77 8.06
C ILE A 155 -2.24 5.69 7.86
N PHE A 156 -1.53 4.86 8.63
CA PHE A 156 -0.09 4.66 8.46
C PHE A 156 0.26 3.97 7.13
N TRP A 157 -0.62 3.11 6.59
CA TRP A 157 -0.40 2.44 5.30
C TRP A 157 -0.53 3.38 4.10
N LEU A 158 -1.42 4.39 4.20
CA LEU A 158 -1.63 5.39 3.14
C LEU A 158 -0.53 6.46 3.08
N LYS A 159 0.25 6.63 4.16
CA LYS A 159 1.34 7.62 4.21
C LYS A 159 2.37 7.39 3.10
N PRO A 160 2.94 8.49 2.54
CA PRO A 160 3.95 8.40 1.50
C PRO A 160 5.21 7.63 1.94
N GLU A 161 5.53 7.64 3.24
CA GLU A 161 6.62 6.86 3.85
C GLU A 161 6.50 5.36 3.54
N THR A 162 5.29 4.80 3.70
CA THR A 162 5.03 3.38 3.45
C THR A 162 5.01 3.07 1.96
N LYS A 163 4.54 4.00 1.11
CA LYS A 163 4.58 3.86 -0.36
C LYS A 163 6.02 3.83 -0.88
N ALA A 164 6.89 4.71 -0.36
CA ALA A 164 8.31 4.73 -0.67
C ALA A 164 9.00 3.42 -0.25
N TYR A 165 8.63 2.85 0.91
CA TYR A 165 9.16 1.56 1.36
C TYR A 165 8.86 0.38 0.40
N PHE A 166 7.75 0.44 -0.34
CA PHE A 166 7.37 -0.54 -1.37
C PHE A 166 7.88 -0.19 -2.77
N GLY A 167 8.65 0.90 -2.93
CA GLY A 167 9.18 1.36 -4.22
C GLY A 167 8.13 2.00 -5.12
N ARG A 168 7.06 2.56 -4.54
CA ARG A 168 6.08 3.39 -5.26
C ARG A 168 6.32 4.86 -4.95
N GLU A 169 7.21 5.44 -5.74
CA GLU A 169 7.52 6.87 -5.76
C GLU A 169 6.78 7.48 -6.96
N SER A 170 5.85 8.39 -6.68
CA SER A 170 5.17 9.24 -7.67
C SER A 170 5.27 10.68 -7.20
#